data_AF-G0N066-F1
#
_entry.id   AF-G0N066-F1
#
_cell.length_a   1.000
_cell.length_b   1.000
_cell.length_c   1.000
_cell.angle_alpha   90.00
_cell.angle_beta   90.00
_cell.angle_gamma   90.00
#
_symmetry.space_group_name_H-M   'P 1'
#
loop_
_entity.id
_entity.type
_entity.pdbx_description
1 polymer ?
#
loop_
_entity_poly.entity_id
_entity_poly.type
_entity_poly.pdbx_seq_one_letter_code
_entity_poly.pdbx_strand_id
1 'polypeptide(L)'
;MATKKEIDELLVFIGGFENWPLLNEDCRREVVKYLDYQSRFKLGICSKNDHDTVEKTKIYVKSITITDVQKLHYNNKEGFDNVNVLIEFPTGNSFEWIFSQLEQDTRVQSLGRIHTQRPVVKEFIWKSCDYYEEAVKFAEKWMRKSNFEVERIIVGMAKYPFATSQIKMLPCCKQVMIRDDNVDSFKWWLKKCPEQLDFLELTALFIYRNSLILPSDFLNIPQVMQASNISFWGLTAFSDEQLLKLKAKSMQLSSAADVTDNGINKFIRNWVYGKTVDGFKDLHLLATTVRDPDVMLAGLDDVKKWDEEFENEQWDFVAEFYRLYSKRCYQVKNKVDRFESLTLSINGDYVRIFATGKRAEKNGEAYTYYRIP
;
A
#
# COMPACT_ATOMS: atom_id res chain seq x y z
N MET A 1 30.24 2.73 0.54
CA MET A 1 29.71 3.64 -0.50
C MET A 1 30.83 4.58 -0.90
N ALA A 2 30.94 4.89 -2.19
CA ALA A 2 31.88 5.90 -2.67
C ALA A 2 31.48 7.28 -2.13
N THR A 3 32.48 8.11 -1.82
CA THR A 3 32.34 9.50 -1.42
C THR A 3 31.96 10.37 -2.62
N LYS A 4 31.37 11.53 -2.37
CA LYS A 4 31.05 12.50 -3.43
C LYS A 4 32.29 12.87 -4.27
N LYS A 5 33.44 13.02 -3.62
CA LYS A 5 34.72 13.33 -4.28
C LYS A 5 35.14 12.24 -5.27
N GLU A 6 35.04 10.97 -4.87
CA GLU A 6 35.37 9.83 -5.75
C GLU A 6 34.41 9.75 -6.95
N ILE A 7 33.12 10.08 -6.76
CA ILE A 7 32.14 10.16 -7.85
C ILE A 7 32.52 11.29 -8.82
N ASP A 8 32.85 12.48 -8.30
CA ASP A 8 33.23 13.64 -9.13
C ASP A 8 34.51 13.35 -9.94
N GLU A 9 35.52 12.73 -9.33
CA GLU A 9 36.76 12.31 -10.02
C GLU A 9 36.47 11.27 -11.12
N LEU A 10 35.58 10.31 -10.86
CA LEU A 10 35.17 9.31 -11.85
C LEU A 10 34.41 9.95 -13.02
N LEU A 11 33.54 10.92 -12.77
CA LEU A 11 32.82 11.65 -13.82
C LEU A 11 33.77 12.44 -14.72
N VAL A 12 34.78 13.10 -14.12
CA VAL A 12 35.84 13.77 -14.87
C VAL A 12 36.62 12.78 -15.74
N PHE A 13 36.99 11.62 -15.18
CA PHE A 13 37.71 10.60 -15.92
C PHE A 13 36.89 10.04 -17.10
N ILE A 14 35.60 9.75 -16.91
CA ILE A 14 34.72 9.22 -17.96
C ILE A 14 34.65 10.16 -19.17
N GLY A 15 34.79 11.47 -18.96
CA GLY A 15 34.98 12.45 -20.05
C GLY A 15 33.84 12.43 -21.06
N GLY A 16 32.58 12.32 -20.62
CA GLY A 16 31.45 12.22 -21.55
C GLY A 16 31.40 10.92 -22.36
N PHE A 17 31.90 9.82 -21.78
CA PHE A 17 32.03 8.46 -22.35
C PHE A 17 33.26 8.22 -23.24
N GLU A 18 34.14 9.21 -23.45
CA GLU A 18 35.40 9.02 -24.19
C GLU A 18 36.26 7.90 -23.59
N ASN A 19 36.37 7.87 -22.25
CA ASN A 19 37.14 6.87 -21.53
C ASN A 19 36.29 5.70 -21.01
N TRP A 20 35.00 5.63 -21.35
CA TRP A 20 34.11 4.53 -20.95
C TRP A 20 34.66 3.13 -21.32
N PRO A 21 35.23 2.93 -22.53
CA PRO A 21 35.81 1.64 -22.90
C PRO A 21 37.00 1.21 -22.02
N LEU A 22 37.67 2.17 -21.37
CA LEU A 22 38.84 1.91 -20.51
C LEU A 22 38.45 1.46 -19.10
N LEU A 23 37.19 1.68 -18.68
CA LEU A 23 36.70 1.21 -17.39
C LEU A 23 36.58 -0.32 -17.39
N ASN A 24 37.04 -0.93 -16.30
CA ASN A 24 36.77 -2.33 -16.02
C ASN A 24 35.27 -2.55 -15.70
N GLU A 25 34.84 -3.81 -15.71
CA GLU A 25 33.44 -4.17 -15.53
C GLU A 25 32.86 -3.68 -14.20
N ASP A 26 33.61 -3.76 -13.09
CA ASP A 26 33.10 -3.35 -11.78
C ASP A 26 32.83 -1.84 -11.72
N CYS A 27 33.73 -1.02 -12.27
CA CYS A 27 33.53 0.43 -12.40
C CYS A 27 32.32 0.77 -13.28
N ARG A 28 32.15 0.06 -14.40
CA ARG A 28 30.99 0.27 -15.27
C ARG A 28 29.69 -0.08 -14.57
N ARG A 29 29.64 -1.21 -13.87
CA ARG A 29 28.47 -1.64 -13.09
C ARG A 29 28.14 -0.63 -11.99
N GLU A 30 29.14 -0.04 -11.34
CA GLU A 30 28.92 1.01 -10.35
C GLU A 30 28.26 2.25 -10.97
N VAL A 31 28.74 2.73 -12.11
CA VAL A 31 28.11 3.84 -12.85
C VAL A 31 26.67 3.50 -13.25
N VAL A 32 26.45 2.29 -13.80
CA VAL A 32 25.13 1.83 -14.24
C VAL A 32 24.11 1.82 -13.10
N LYS A 33 24.52 1.59 -11.84
CA LYS A 33 23.60 1.64 -10.68
C LYS A 33 22.87 2.98 -10.57
N TYR A 34 23.55 4.08 -10.92
CA TYR A 34 23.02 5.44 -10.85
C TYR A 34 22.20 5.87 -12.07
N LEU A 35 22.22 5.09 -13.15
CA LEU A 35 21.45 5.38 -14.34
C LEU A 35 19.97 4.99 -14.15
N ASP A 36 19.07 5.86 -14.60
CA ASP A 36 17.65 5.54 -14.74
C ASP A 36 17.42 4.47 -15.83
N TYR A 37 16.21 3.89 -15.85
CA TYR A 37 15.86 2.83 -16.79
C TYR A 37 16.07 3.21 -18.27
N GLN A 38 15.69 4.43 -18.69
CA GLN A 38 15.82 4.85 -20.08
C GLN A 38 17.29 5.01 -20.46
N SER A 39 18.09 5.60 -19.58
CA SER A 39 19.54 5.75 -19.75
C SER A 39 20.23 4.39 -19.85
N ARG A 40 19.85 3.42 -19.00
CA ARG A 40 20.32 2.03 -19.08
C ARG A 40 19.94 1.36 -20.39
N PHE A 41 18.70 1.54 -20.84
CA PHE A 41 18.24 0.99 -22.11
C PHE A 41 19.04 1.54 -23.29
N LYS A 42 19.27 2.86 -23.34
CA LYS A 42 20.11 3.51 -24.36
C LYS A 42 21.56 3.02 -24.32
N LEU A 43 22.13 2.83 -23.14
CA LEU A 43 23.49 2.29 -23.00
C LEU A 43 23.56 0.84 -23.51
N GLY A 44 22.57 0.01 -23.16
CA GLY A 44 22.53 -1.40 -23.55
C GLY A 44 22.36 -1.67 -25.04
N ILE A 45 22.00 -0.68 -25.86
CA ILE A 45 21.95 -0.81 -27.32
C ILE A 45 23.25 -0.37 -28.01
N CYS A 46 24.19 0.26 -27.28
CA CYS A 46 25.43 0.79 -27.86
C CYS A 46 26.43 -0.31 -28.25
N SER A 47 26.55 -1.36 -27.43
CA SER A 47 27.44 -2.49 -27.72
C SER A 47 27.01 -3.75 -26.97
N LYS A 48 27.51 -4.92 -27.40
CA LYS A 48 27.27 -6.19 -26.68
C LYS A 48 27.84 -6.16 -25.25
N ASN A 49 29.00 -5.53 -25.06
CA ASN A 49 29.61 -5.45 -23.74
C ASN A 49 28.74 -4.58 -22.80
N ASP A 50 28.26 -3.44 -23.29
CA ASP A 50 27.40 -2.55 -22.49
C ASP A 50 26.04 -3.20 -22.20
N HIS A 51 25.49 -3.96 -23.16
CA HIS A 51 24.31 -4.78 -22.93
C HIS A 51 24.51 -5.76 -21.77
N ASP A 52 25.60 -6.52 -21.80
CA ASP A 52 25.92 -7.49 -20.76
C ASP A 52 26.14 -6.82 -19.40
N THR A 53 26.83 -5.66 -19.36
CA THR A 53 27.01 -4.86 -18.13
C THR A 53 25.67 -4.40 -17.57
N VAL A 54 24.78 -3.88 -18.42
CA VAL A 54 23.44 -3.41 -18.00
C VAL A 54 22.59 -4.56 -17.48
N GLU A 55 22.55 -5.70 -18.17
CA GLU A 55 21.76 -6.87 -17.75
C GLU A 55 22.30 -7.50 -16.45
N LYS A 56 23.62 -7.50 -16.23
CA LYS A 56 24.24 -8.00 -14.98
C LYS A 56 24.16 -7.01 -13.81
N THR A 57 23.76 -5.77 -14.07
CA THR A 57 23.65 -4.75 -13.02
C THR A 57 22.21 -4.64 -12.56
N LYS A 58 22.00 -4.95 -11.28
CA LYS A 58 20.70 -4.82 -10.60
C LYS A 58 20.06 -3.46 -10.90
N ILE A 59 18.77 -3.48 -11.23
CA ILE A 59 17.94 -2.28 -11.37
C ILE A 59 17.06 -2.11 -10.15
N TYR A 60 16.86 -0.88 -9.68
CA TYR A 60 15.91 -0.63 -8.60
C TYR A 60 14.50 -0.52 -9.18
N VAL A 61 13.60 -1.40 -8.76
CA VAL A 61 12.18 -1.34 -9.10
C VAL A 61 11.42 -0.94 -7.84
N LYS A 62 10.68 0.16 -7.89
CA LYS A 62 9.93 0.68 -6.74
C LYS A 62 8.69 -0.17 -6.50
N SER A 63 7.90 -0.40 -7.54
CA SER A 63 6.60 -1.03 -7.43
C SER A 63 6.33 -1.95 -8.61
N ILE A 64 5.67 -3.06 -8.33
CA ILE A 64 5.12 -3.95 -9.36
C ILE A 64 3.64 -4.18 -9.06
N THR A 65 2.80 -3.92 -10.06
CA THR A 65 1.36 -4.18 -9.99
C THR A 65 1.00 -5.23 -11.02
N ILE A 66 0.25 -6.26 -10.61
CA ILE A 66 -0.27 -7.33 -11.46
C ILE A 66 -1.76 -7.43 -11.20
N THR A 67 -2.60 -6.97 -12.12
CA THR A 67 -4.05 -6.89 -11.89
C THR A 67 -4.84 -7.33 -13.10
N ASP A 68 -5.88 -8.13 -12.88
CA ASP A 68 -6.95 -8.32 -13.84
C ASP A 68 -7.64 -6.98 -14.07
N VAL A 69 -7.71 -6.56 -15.33
CA VAL A 69 -8.53 -5.41 -15.72
C VAL A 69 -9.90 -5.95 -16.09
N GLN A 70 -10.74 -6.16 -15.08
CA GLN A 70 -12.15 -6.39 -15.32
C GLN A 70 -12.93 -5.07 -15.37
N LYS A 71 -13.95 -5.05 -16.24
CA LYS A 71 -14.79 -3.91 -16.62
C LYS A 71 -15.47 -3.22 -15.44
N LEU A 72 -14.79 -2.31 -14.75
CA LEU A 72 -15.45 -1.40 -13.79
C LEU A 72 -15.41 0.08 -14.19
N HIS A 73 -15.06 0.41 -15.44
CA HIS A 73 -15.23 1.77 -15.95
C HIS A 73 -15.90 1.84 -17.33
N TYR A 74 -17.03 2.56 -17.36
CA TYR A 74 -17.77 3.08 -18.50
C TYR A 74 -16.87 3.39 -19.71
N ASN A 75 -17.00 2.62 -20.80
CA ASN A 75 -16.96 3.08 -22.22
C ASN A 75 -16.39 2.11 -23.26
N ASN A 76 -15.83 0.95 -22.91
CA ASN A 76 -15.40 -0.04 -23.93
C ASN A 76 -16.36 -1.23 -24.02
N LYS A 77 -17.06 -1.32 -25.16
CA LYS A 77 -18.04 -2.37 -25.48
C LYS A 77 -17.41 -3.70 -25.93
N GLU A 78 -16.12 -3.74 -26.21
CA GLU A 78 -15.41 -4.98 -26.54
C GLU A 78 -14.67 -5.51 -25.30
N GLY A 79 -15.11 -6.68 -24.82
CA GLY A 79 -14.64 -7.26 -23.57
C GLY A 79 -13.43 -8.15 -23.79
N PHE A 80 -12.33 -7.81 -23.13
CA PHE A 80 -11.19 -8.71 -22.99
C PHE A 80 -10.86 -8.85 -21.51
N ASP A 81 -10.92 -10.07 -20.99
CA ASP A 81 -10.22 -10.43 -19.76
C ASP A 81 -8.72 -10.27 -20.06
N ASN A 82 -8.08 -9.31 -19.40
CA ASN A 82 -6.66 -9.03 -19.60
C ASN A 82 -5.98 -8.78 -18.26
N VAL A 83 -4.69 -9.09 -18.21
CA VAL A 83 -3.83 -8.83 -17.07
C VAL A 83 -2.97 -7.62 -17.40
N ASN A 84 -3.02 -6.61 -16.55
CA ASN A 84 -2.14 -5.47 -16.59
C ASN A 84 -0.95 -5.71 -15.66
N VAL A 85 0.25 -5.52 -16.21
CA VAL A 85 1.49 -5.46 -15.45
C VAL A 85 2.09 -4.06 -15.56
N LEU A 86 2.16 -3.37 -14.43
CA LEU A 86 2.77 -2.04 -14.31
C LEU A 86 4.04 -2.14 -13.46
N ILE A 87 5.14 -1.62 -14.02
CA ILE A 87 6.43 -1.53 -13.33
C ILE A 87 6.76 -0.05 -13.12
N GLU A 88 6.98 0.35 -11.87
CA GLU A 88 7.31 1.74 -11.51
C GLU A 88 8.74 1.85 -10.98
N PHE A 89 9.43 2.90 -11.41
CA PHE A 89 10.78 3.25 -10.98
C PHE A 89 10.77 4.44 -10.00
N PRO A 90 11.84 4.64 -9.21
CA PRO A 90 11.93 5.74 -8.25
C PRO A 90 11.74 7.13 -8.85
N THR A 91 12.15 7.31 -10.10
CA THR A 91 12.08 8.59 -10.81
C THR A 91 10.67 8.95 -11.29
N GLY A 92 9.66 8.13 -11.00
CA GLY A 92 8.28 8.31 -11.44
C GLY A 92 8.01 7.78 -12.86
N ASN A 93 9.05 7.35 -13.58
CA ASN A 93 8.88 6.63 -14.83
C ASN A 93 8.22 5.27 -14.58
N SER A 94 7.29 4.89 -15.44
CA SER A 94 6.67 3.57 -15.43
C SER A 94 6.47 3.05 -16.84
N PHE A 95 6.30 1.74 -16.98
CA PHE A 95 5.77 1.15 -18.19
C PHE A 95 4.70 0.13 -17.85
N GLU A 96 3.72 0.06 -18.74
CA GLU A 96 2.47 -0.67 -18.56
C GLU A 96 2.32 -1.65 -19.72
N TRP A 97 2.13 -2.93 -19.40
CA TRP A 97 1.99 -4.02 -20.36
C TRP A 97 0.68 -4.73 -20.11
N ILE A 98 -0.11 -4.91 -21.18
CA ILE A 98 -1.41 -5.57 -21.13
C ILE A 98 -1.30 -6.90 -21.85
N PHE A 99 -1.68 -7.97 -21.17
CA PHE A 99 -1.65 -9.35 -21.66
C PHE A 99 -3.09 -9.83 -21.81
N SER A 100 -3.45 -10.35 -22.98
CA SER A 100 -4.80 -10.85 -23.27
C SER A 100 -4.72 -12.10 -24.14
N GLN A 101 -5.72 -12.98 -24.02
CA GLN A 101 -5.77 -14.18 -24.85
C GLN A 101 -6.28 -13.85 -26.26
N LEU A 102 -5.61 -14.37 -27.29
CA LEU A 102 -6.01 -14.35 -28.70
C LEU A 102 -5.98 -15.78 -29.24
N GLU A 103 -7.13 -16.46 -29.23
CA GLU A 103 -7.21 -17.90 -29.54
C GLU A 103 -6.26 -18.73 -28.65
N GLN A 104 -5.25 -19.38 -29.24
CA GLN A 104 -4.22 -20.14 -28.53
C GLN A 104 -2.98 -19.30 -28.20
N ASP A 105 -2.92 -18.06 -28.70
CA ASP A 105 -1.79 -17.15 -28.57
C ASP A 105 -2.07 -16.07 -27.52
N THR A 106 -1.03 -15.42 -27.00
CA THR A 106 -1.15 -14.26 -26.13
C THR A 106 -0.86 -12.99 -26.92
N ARG A 107 -1.82 -12.04 -26.89
CA ARG A 107 -1.63 -10.67 -27.38
C ARG A 107 -1.06 -9.82 -26.25
N VAL A 108 0.06 -9.15 -26.53
CA VAL A 108 0.78 -8.29 -25.60
C VAL A 108 0.82 -6.86 -26.14
N GLN A 109 0.37 -5.91 -25.34
CA GLN A 109 0.37 -4.49 -25.69
C GLN A 109 1.23 -3.71 -24.71
N SER A 110 2.26 -3.04 -25.20
CA SER A 110 3.09 -2.11 -24.42
C SER A 110 2.55 -0.70 -24.60
N LEU A 111 2.19 -0.05 -23.49
CA LEU A 111 1.72 1.33 -23.46
C LEU A 111 2.86 2.27 -23.06
N GLY A 112 3.36 3.05 -24.01
CA GLY A 112 4.28 4.15 -23.72
C GLY A 112 3.49 5.40 -23.30
N ARG A 113 3.52 5.76 -22.00
CA ARG A 113 2.98 7.05 -21.53
C ARG A 113 4.03 8.15 -21.73
N ILE A 114 3.85 8.97 -22.75
CA ILE A 114 4.52 10.27 -22.87
C ILE A 114 3.49 11.31 -22.39
N HIS A 115 3.80 12.07 -21.34
CA HIS A 115 2.88 12.97 -20.61
C HIS A 115 2.16 14.05 -21.46
N THR A 116 2.39 14.11 -22.76
CA THR A 116 1.84 15.13 -23.67
C THR A 116 1.31 14.58 -24.99
N GLN A 117 1.33 13.25 -25.22
CA GLN A 117 0.91 12.64 -26.49
C GLN A 117 -0.01 11.44 -26.28
N ARG A 118 -0.80 11.10 -27.31
CA ARG A 118 -1.57 9.85 -27.33
C ARG A 118 -0.64 8.66 -27.05
N PRO A 119 -1.05 7.66 -26.24
CA PRO A 119 -0.20 6.51 -25.94
C PRO A 119 0.24 5.83 -27.24
N VAL A 120 1.54 5.65 -27.41
CA VAL A 120 2.05 4.79 -28.50
C VAL A 120 1.89 3.36 -28.03
N VAL A 121 0.97 2.65 -28.65
CA VAL A 121 0.73 1.23 -28.40
C VAL A 121 1.63 0.43 -29.33
N LYS A 122 2.53 -0.36 -28.75
CA LYS A 122 3.26 -1.40 -29.48
C LYS A 122 2.62 -2.74 -29.17
N GLU A 123 2.37 -3.53 -30.20
CA GLU A 123 1.68 -4.80 -30.08
C GLU A 123 2.56 -5.96 -30.53
N PHE A 124 2.47 -7.07 -29.81
CA PHE A 124 3.20 -8.30 -30.05
C PHE A 124 2.27 -9.49 -29.88
N ILE A 125 2.45 -10.54 -30.69
CA ILE A 125 1.75 -11.82 -30.54
C ILE A 125 2.77 -12.88 -30.12
N TRP A 126 2.54 -13.50 -28.97
CA TRP A 126 3.31 -14.63 -28.47
C TRP A 126 2.53 -15.92 -28.71
N LYS A 127 3.15 -16.89 -29.38
CA LYS A 127 2.45 -18.05 -29.89
C LYS A 127 2.28 -19.16 -28.84
N SER A 128 1.11 -19.78 -28.83
CA SER A 128 0.79 -20.99 -28.07
C SER A 128 1.07 -20.87 -26.57
N CYS A 129 0.63 -19.78 -25.95
CA CYS A 129 0.87 -19.50 -24.54
C CYS A 129 -0.35 -18.87 -23.86
N ASP A 130 -0.45 -19.11 -22.54
CA ASP A 130 -1.49 -18.56 -21.68
C ASP A 130 -1.09 -17.18 -21.14
N TYR A 131 -2.02 -16.22 -21.24
CA TYR A 131 -1.73 -14.83 -20.88
C TYR A 131 -1.53 -14.60 -19.38
N TYR A 132 -2.12 -15.41 -18.48
CA TYR A 132 -1.87 -15.32 -17.04
C TYR A 132 -0.41 -15.72 -16.74
N GLU A 133 0.03 -16.84 -17.30
CA GLU A 133 1.41 -17.31 -17.13
C GLU A 133 2.42 -16.30 -17.67
N GLU A 134 2.18 -15.76 -18.86
CA GLU A 134 3.10 -14.83 -19.51
C GLU A 134 3.18 -13.48 -18.78
N ALA A 135 2.05 -12.98 -18.26
CA ALA A 135 2.03 -11.78 -17.42
C ALA A 135 2.86 -11.98 -16.14
N VAL A 136 2.72 -13.13 -15.47
CA VAL A 136 3.50 -13.44 -14.27
C VAL A 136 4.97 -13.64 -14.59
N LYS A 137 5.32 -14.39 -15.64
CA LYS A 137 6.72 -14.52 -16.10
C LYS A 137 7.35 -13.17 -16.38
N PHE A 138 6.61 -12.25 -16.99
CA PHE A 138 7.06 -10.88 -17.23
C PHE A 138 7.29 -10.11 -15.92
N ALA A 139 6.32 -10.11 -15.00
CA ALA A 139 6.46 -9.43 -13.71
C ALA A 139 7.63 -9.99 -12.87
N GLU A 140 7.75 -11.31 -12.79
CA GLU A 140 8.82 -11.98 -12.05
C GLU A 140 10.20 -11.78 -12.69
N LYS A 141 10.27 -11.63 -14.02
CA LYS A 141 11.52 -11.21 -14.69
C LYS A 141 11.99 -9.86 -14.16
N TRP A 142 11.09 -8.90 -13.93
CA TRP A 142 11.43 -7.60 -13.36
C TRP A 142 11.79 -7.67 -11.89
N MET A 143 11.09 -8.49 -11.09
CA MET A 143 11.49 -8.79 -9.73
C MET A 143 12.92 -9.37 -9.69
N ARG A 144 13.22 -10.34 -10.56
CA ARG A 144 14.56 -10.94 -10.64
C ARG A 144 15.62 -9.91 -11.03
N LYS A 145 15.33 -9.01 -11.98
CA LYS A 145 16.24 -7.91 -12.35
C LYS A 145 16.52 -6.94 -11.19
N SER A 146 15.59 -6.81 -10.24
CA SER A 146 15.79 -6.07 -8.99
C SER A 146 16.30 -6.91 -7.83
N ASN A 147 16.74 -8.15 -8.07
CA ASN A 147 17.13 -9.11 -7.03
C ASN A 147 16.01 -9.34 -5.99
N PHE A 148 14.75 -9.26 -6.43
CA PHE A 148 13.53 -9.33 -5.62
C PHE A 148 13.40 -8.22 -4.56
N GLU A 149 14.21 -7.17 -4.64
CA GLU A 149 14.16 -6.03 -3.74
C GLU A 149 13.19 -4.98 -4.27
N VAL A 150 11.90 -5.33 -4.28
CA VAL A 150 10.79 -4.44 -4.65
C VAL A 150 10.18 -3.86 -3.37
N GLU A 151 9.93 -2.55 -3.35
CA GLU A 151 9.39 -1.85 -2.19
C GLU A 151 7.88 -2.05 -2.02
N ARG A 152 7.14 -2.07 -3.13
CA ARG A 152 5.68 -2.23 -3.16
C ARG A 152 5.23 -3.34 -4.11
N ILE A 153 4.30 -4.18 -3.67
CA ILE A 153 3.60 -5.14 -4.53
C ILE A 153 2.08 -4.92 -4.46
N ILE A 154 1.44 -4.91 -5.63
CA ILE A 154 -0.01 -4.87 -5.77
C ILE A 154 -0.43 -6.06 -6.64
N VAL A 155 -1.28 -6.93 -6.12
CA VAL A 155 -1.73 -8.14 -6.82
C VAL A 155 -3.24 -8.21 -6.77
N GLY A 156 -3.89 -8.35 -7.92
CA GLY A 156 -5.33 -8.52 -8.01
C GLY A 156 -5.67 -9.37 -9.22
N MET A 157 -5.31 -10.65 -9.18
CA MET A 157 -5.31 -11.55 -10.34
C MET A 157 -6.00 -12.86 -9.95
N ALA A 158 -7.16 -13.14 -10.54
CA ALA A 158 -8.02 -14.27 -10.18
C ALA A 158 -7.35 -15.63 -10.38
N LYS A 159 -6.48 -15.75 -11.38
CA LYS A 159 -5.79 -17.00 -11.73
C LYS A 159 -4.27 -16.85 -11.65
N TYR A 160 -3.77 -16.35 -10.52
CA TYR A 160 -2.32 -16.29 -10.32
C TYR A 160 -1.72 -17.71 -10.34
N PRO A 161 -0.73 -18.00 -11.21
CA PRO A 161 -0.15 -19.34 -11.39
C PRO A 161 0.88 -19.66 -10.29
N PHE A 162 0.42 -19.85 -9.05
CA PHE A 162 1.29 -20.08 -7.88
C PHE A 162 2.26 -21.26 -8.04
N ALA A 163 1.87 -22.32 -8.77
CA ALA A 163 2.68 -23.53 -8.95
C ALA A 163 3.94 -23.30 -9.80
N THR A 164 3.92 -22.32 -10.71
CA THR A 164 5.04 -22.02 -11.62
C THR A 164 5.82 -20.77 -11.20
N SER A 165 5.35 -20.06 -10.16
CA SER A 165 6.00 -18.87 -9.63
C SER A 165 7.41 -19.15 -9.09
N GLN A 166 8.35 -18.30 -9.46
CA GLN A 166 9.75 -18.37 -9.02
C GLN A 166 10.02 -17.51 -7.76
N ILE A 167 9.01 -16.83 -7.22
CA ILE A 167 9.16 -15.93 -6.07
C ILE A 167 9.44 -16.74 -4.80
N LYS A 168 10.65 -16.58 -4.27
CA LYS A 168 11.04 -17.18 -3.00
C LYS A 168 10.79 -16.25 -1.82
N MET A 169 11.15 -14.97 -1.97
CA MET A 169 11.09 -13.94 -0.94
C MET A 169 11.16 -12.55 -1.57
N LEU A 170 10.58 -11.56 -0.90
CA LEU A 170 10.57 -10.14 -1.24
C LEU A 170 11.11 -9.33 -0.04
N PRO A 171 12.43 -9.39 0.25
CA PRO A 171 12.98 -8.97 1.55
C PRO A 171 12.86 -7.46 1.83
N CYS A 172 12.74 -6.64 0.80
CA CYS A 172 12.64 -5.19 0.93
C CYS A 172 11.19 -4.67 0.77
N CYS A 173 10.22 -5.58 0.69
CA CYS A 173 8.82 -5.20 0.49
C CYS A 173 8.24 -4.60 1.77
N LYS A 174 7.79 -3.35 1.67
CA LYS A 174 7.20 -2.59 2.76
C LYS A 174 5.70 -2.42 2.61
N GLN A 175 5.19 -2.50 1.38
CA GLN A 175 3.80 -2.23 1.07
C GLN A 175 3.22 -3.36 0.23
N VAL A 176 2.17 -3.99 0.75
CA VAL A 176 1.52 -5.15 0.13
C VAL A 176 0.04 -4.85 -0.01
N MET A 177 -0.48 -4.97 -1.23
CA MET A 177 -1.91 -4.88 -1.52
C MET A 177 -2.32 -6.12 -2.30
N ILE A 178 -3.26 -6.90 -1.77
CA ILE A 178 -3.73 -8.13 -2.41
C ILE A 178 -5.24 -8.08 -2.54
N ARG A 179 -5.73 -8.38 -3.74
CA ARG A 179 -7.14 -8.57 -4.06
C ARG A 179 -7.33 -10.01 -4.49
N ASP A 180 -7.95 -10.81 -3.63
CA ASP A 180 -8.19 -12.22 -3.88
C ASP A 180 -9.42 -12.68 -3.07
N ASP A 181 -10.09 -13.73 -3.53
CA ASP A 181 -11.22 -14.35 -2.83
C ASP A 181 -10.77 -15.60 -2.05
N ASN A 182 -9.47 -15.88 -1.97
CA ASN A 182 -8.89 -17.05 -1.30
C ASN A 182 -7.87 -16.67 -0.21
N VAL A 183 -8.11 -17.15 1.01
CA VAL A 183 -7.20 -16.97 2.16
C VAL A 183 -5.82 -17.60 1.90
N ASP A 184 -5.75 -18.71 1.19
CA ASP A 184 -4.48 -19.38 0.90
C ASP A 184 -3.60 -18.55 -0.05
N SER A 185 -4.20 -17.77 -0.95
CA SER A 185 -3.49 -16.80 -1.78
C SER A 185 -2.86 -15.70 -0.91
N PHE A 186 -3.61 -15.15 0.05
CA PHE A 186 -3.06 -14.17 1.00
C PHE A 186 -1.91 -14.76 1.81
N LYS A 187 -2.07 -15.97 2.35
CA LYS A 187 -1.01 -16.68 3.08
C LYS A 187 0.23 -16.89 2.22
N TRP A 188 0.05 -17.28 0.96
CA TRP A 188 1.16 -17.51 0.04
C TRP A 188 1.99 -16.25 -0.17
N TRP A 189 1.34 -15.11 -0.44
CA TRP A 189 2.02 -13.82 -0.64
C TRP A 189 2.68 -13.32 0.63
N LEU A 190 1.97 -13.30 1.76
CA LEU A 190 2.51 -12.77 3.01
C LEU A 190 3.71 -13.58 3.51
N LYS A 191 3.76 -14.90 3.25
CA LYS A 191 4.94 -15.74 3.54
C LYS A 191 6.21 -15.30 2.77
N LYS A 192 6.08 -14.56 1.67
CA LYS A 192 7.20 -14.02 0.89
C LYS A 192 7.68 -12.67 1.42
N CYS A 193 6.87 -11.98 2.22
CA CYS A 193 7.13 -10.63 2.68
C CYS A 193 7.74 -10.61 4.10
N PRO A 194 8.43 -9.52 4.49
CA PRO A 194 8.88 -9.31 5.85
C PRO A 194 7.71 -9.27 6.84
N GLU A 195 7.98 -9.61 8.10
CA GLU A 195 6.97 -9.58 9.16
C GLU A 195 6.49 -8.16 9.47
N GLN A 196 7.35 -7.15 9.32
CA GLN A 196 7.01 -5.75 9.55
C GLN A 196 6.76 -5.05 8.21
N LEU A 197 5.51 -4.65 7.98
CA LEU A 197 5.09 -3.91 6.80
C LEU A 197 4.73 -2.47 7.17
N ASP A 198 5.03 -1.53 6.29
CA ASP A 198 4.54 -0.15 6.42
C ASP A 198 3.05 -0.07 6.10
N PHE A 199 2.59 -0.87 5.13
CA PHE A 199 1.20 -0.90 4.70
C PHE A 199 0.78 -2.30 4.23
N LEU A 200 -0.35 -2.77 4.73
CA LEU A 200 -0.97 -4.02 4.32
C LEU A 200 -2.44 -3.78 3.96
N GLU A 201 -2.81 -4.08 2.72
CA GLU A 201 -4.19 -4.08 2.26
C GLU A 201 -4.59 -5.47 1.76
N LEU A 202 -5.68 -6.02 2.31
CA LEU A 202 -6.28 -7.27 1.86
C LEU A 202 -7.74 -7.02 1.52
N THR A 203 -8.13 -7.29 0.28
CA THR A 203 -9.49 -7.04 -0.21
C THR A 203 -10.02 -8.24 -0.96
N ALA A 204 -11.34 -8.44 -0.96
CA ALA A 204 -11.97 -9.35 -1.89
C ALA A 204 -11.75 -8.84 -3.32
N LEU A 205 -11.48 -9.74 -4.27
CA LEU A 205 -11.30 -9.37 -5.67
C LEU A 205 -12.60 -8.79 -6.26
N PHE A 206 -13.74 -9.31 -5.81
CA PHE A 206 -15.06 -8.84 -6.21
C PHE A 206 -15.80 -8.19 -5.03
N ILE A 207 -15.94 -6.86 -5.08
CA ILE A 207 -16.54 -6.02 -4.02
C ILE A 207 -17.95 -6.48 -3.60
N TYR A 208 -18.70 -7.16 -4.47
CA TYR A 208 -20.04 -7.64 -4.19
C TYR A 208 -20.11 -9.02 -3.52
N ARG A 209 -18.97 -9.71 -3.38
CA ARG A 209 -18.89 -11.00 -2.70
C ARG A 209 -18.50 -10.79 -1.23
N ASN A 210 -19.50 -10.47 -0.41
CA ASN A 210 -19.41 -10.51 1.06
C ASN A 210 -19.18 -11.94 1.62
N SER A 211 -18.59 -12.86 0.85
CA SER A 211 -18.38 -14.25 1.24
C SER A 211 -16.99 -14.52 1.81
N LEU A 212 -16.00 -13.67 1.54
CA LEU A 212 -14.66 -13.87 2.05
C LEU A 212 -14.58 -13.43 3.52
N ILE A 213 -14.45 -14.41 4.41
CA ILE A 213 -14.19 -14.21 5.83
C ILE A 213 -12.72 -14.53 6.08
N LEU A 214 -11.96 -13.55 6.56
CA LEU A 214 -10.61 -13.79 7.08
C LEU A 214 -10.72 -14.42 8.47
N PRO A 215 -10.28 -15.68 8.64
CA PRO A 215 -10.43 -16.38 9.91
C PRO A 215 -9.47 -15.82 10.96
N SER A 216 -9.84 -15.92 12.23
CA SER A 216 -9.10 -15.32 13.34
C SER A 216 -7.64 -15.83 13.45
N ASP A 217 -7.38 -17.10 13.12
CA ASP A 217 -6.02 -17.66 13.09
C ASP A 217 -5.13 -16.99 12.05
N PHE A 218 -5.67 -16.69 10.86
CA PHE A 218 -4.97 -15.94 9.82
C PHE A 218 -4.65 -14.51 10.27
N LEU A 219 -5.56 -13.85 10.99
CA LEU A 219 -5.36 -12.47 11.46
C LEU A 219 -4.25 -12.35 12.51
N ASN A 220 -3.81 -13.47 13.13
CA ASN A 220 -2.72 -13.49 14.11
C ASN A 220 -1.32 -13.58 13.50
N ILE A 221 -1.17 -13.68 12.18
CA ILE A 221 0.15 -13.76 11.56
C ILE A 221 0.96 -12.47 11.79
N PRO A 222 2.30 -12.55 11.87
CA PRO A 222 3.14 -11.39 12.16
C PRO A 222 2.89 -10.19 11.24
N GLN A 223 2.71 -10.42 9.94
CA GLN A 223 2.47 -9.39 8.93
C GLN A 223 1.23 -8.55 9.21
N VAL A 224 0.16 -9.16 9.75
CA VAL A 224 -1.07 -8.45 10.11
C VAL A 224 -0.88 -7.73 11.45
N MET A 225 -0.30 -8.41 12.43
CA MET A 225 -0.18 -7.89 13.79
C MET A 225 0.85 -6.75 13.93
N GLN A 226 1.88 -6.74 13.09
CA GLN A 226 3.01 -5.81 13.16
C GLN A 226 2.96 -4.71 12.08
N ALA A 227 2.03 -4.77 11.13
CA ALA A 227 1.92 -3.74 10.09
C ALA A 227 1.61 -2.36 10.70
N SER A 228 2.26 -1.32 10.19
CA SER A 228 2.05 0.06 10.66
C SER A 228 0.71 0.62 10.21
N ASN A 229 0.20 0.19 9.05
CA ASN A 229 -1.12 0.58 8.55
C ASN A 229 -1.77 -0.65 7.94
N ILE A 230 -3.04 -0.88 8.27
CA ILE A 230 -3.82 -2.01 7.75
C ILE A 230 -5.14 -1.52 7.14
N SER A 231 -5.52 -2.10 6.01
CA SER A 231 -6.80 -1.86 5.36
C SER A 231 -7.39 -3.17 4.87
N PHE A 232 -8.51 -3.58 5.46
CA PHE A 232 -9.22 -4.80 5.07
C PHE A 232 -10.61 -4.46 4.57
N TRP A 233 -10.88 -4.85 3.33
CA TRP A 233 -12.18 -4.70 2.68
C TRP A 233 -12.76 -6.09 2.42
N GLY A 234 -13.57 -6.55 3.38
CA GLY A 234 -14.17 -7.90 3.41
C GLY A 234 -14.76 -8.19 4.79
N LEU A 235 -15.13 -9.43 5.09
CA LEU A 235 -15.49 -9.84 6.46
C LEU A 235 -14.22 -10.21 7.21
N THR A 236 -14.01 -9.59 8.38
CA THR A 236 -12.87 -9.90 9.24
C THR A 236 -13.33 -10.37 10.61
N ALA A 237 -12.84 -11.54 11.04
CA ALA A 237 -13.14 -12.11 12.34
C ALA A 237 -12.16 -11.62 13.42
N PHE A 238 -11.96 -10.30 13.51
CA PHE A 238 -11.14 -9.69 14.56
C PHE A 238 -11.87 -9.77 15.90
N SER A 239 -11.29 -10.48 16.86
CA SER A 239 -11.72 -10.39 18.26
C SER A 239 -11.26 -9.08 18.92
N ASP A 240 -11.90 -8.74 20.02
CA ASP A 240 -11.49 -7.62 20.88
C ASP A 240 -10.01 -7.75 21.32
N GLU A 241 -9.58 -8.95 21.71
CA GLU A 241 -8.19 -9.21 22.10
C GLU A 241 -7.21 -8.98 20.96
N GLN A 242 -7.59 -9.31 19.73
CA GLN A 242 -6.74 -9.08 18.55
C GLN A 242 -6.64 -7.59 18.24
N LEU A 243 -7.77 -6.87 18.23
CA LEU A 243 -7.79 -5.42 18.02
C LEU A 243 -6.81 -4.71 18.97
N LEU A 244 -6.83 -5.08 20.26
CA LEU A 244 -6.00 -4.46 21.29
C LEU A 244 -4.50 -4.80 21.17
N LYS A 245 -4.14 -5.86 20.43
CA LYS A 245 -2.76 -6.31 20.24
C LYS A 245 -2.12 -5.76 18.96
N LEU A 246 -2.90 -5.23 18.02
CA LEU A 246 -2.40 -4.66 16.77
C LEU A 246 -1.37 -3.56 17.05
N LYS A 247 -0.31 -3.50 16.22
CA LYS A 247 0.70 -2.43 16.24
C LYS A 247 0.44 -1.34 15.20
N ALA A 248 -0.71 -1.40 14.52
CA ALA A 248 -1.09 -0.44 13.50
C ALA A 248 -1.39 0.95 14.10
N LYS A 249 -0.95 1.97 13.38
CA LYS A 249 -1.22 3.38 13.63
C LYS A 249 -2.49 3.85 12.91
N SER A 250 -2.77 3.28 11.74
CA SER A 250 -4.00 3.51 10.97
C SER A 250 -4.63 2.17 10.62
N MET A 251 -5.94 2.04 10.86
CA MET A 251 -6.67 0.80 10.72
C MET A 251 -7.99 1.03 10.02
N GLN A 252 -8.23 0.34 8.92
CA GLN A 252 -9.52 0.29 8.25
C GLN A 252 -10.01 -1.15 8.21
N LEU A 253 -11.01 -1.48 9.03
CA LEU A 253 -11.58 -2.82 9.11
C LEU A 253 -13.03 -2.74 8.64
N SER A 254 -13.22 -3.08 7.37
CA SER A 254 -14.57 -3.30 6.86
C SER A 254 -15.11 -4.58 7.51
N SER A 255 -16.37 -4.54 7.93
CA SER A 255 -17.12 -5.68 8.46
C SER A 255 -16.38 -6.49 9.55
N ALA A 256 -15.89 -5.79 10.58
CA ALA A 256 -15.31 -6.36 11.80
C ALA A 256 -16.44 -6.83 12.75
N ALA A 257 -17.10 -7.92 12.37
CA ALA A 257 -18.33 -8.40 13.03
C ALA A 257 -18.10 -8.78 14.51
N ASP A 258 -16.90 -9.24 14.85
CA ASP A 258 -16.58 -9.76 16.19
C ASP A 258 -16.00 -8.71 17.14
N VAL A 259 -15.72 -7.49 16.64
CA VAL A 259 -15.28 -6.37 17.48
C VAL A 259 -16.49 -5.77 18.17
N THR A 260 -16.55 -5.91 19.49
CA THR A 260 -17.69 -5.46 20.30
C THR A 260 -17.54 -4.00 20.74
N ASP A 261 -18.64 -3.39 21.17
CA ASP A 261 -18.61 -2.03 21.73
C ASP A 261 -17.78 -1.97 23.03
N ASN A 262 -17.70 -3.07 23.78
CA ASN A 262 -16.81 -3.20 24.94
C ASN A 262 -15.32 -3.25 24.51
N GLY A 263 -15.02 -3.94 23.41
CA GLY A 263 -13.69 -3.96 22.80
C GLY A 263 -13.24 -2.56 22.38
N ILE A 264 -14.13 -1.82 21.71
CA ILE A 264 -13.92 -0.43 21.32
C ILE A 264 -13.72 0.46 22.55
N ASN A 265 -14.56 0.33 23.58
CA ASN A 265 -14.40 1.06 24.84
C ASN A 265 -13.02 0.80 25.47
N LYS A 266 -12.61 -0.48 25.53
CA LYS A 266 -11.30 -0.86 26.08
C LYS A 266 -10.15 -0.32 25.25
N PHE A 267 -10.29 -0.27 23.92
CA PHE A 267 -9.32 0.38 23.03
C PHE A 267 -9.18 1.88 23.35
N ILE A 268 -10.29 2.60 23.44
CA ILE A 268 -10.31 4.03 23.79
C ILE A 268 -9.70 4.26 25.17
N ARG A 269 -10.07 3.47 26.18
CA ARG A 269 -9.47 3.54 27.52
C ARG A 269 -7.97 3.35 27.48
N ASN A 270 -7.48 2.33 26.77
CA ASN A 270 -6.04 2.13 26.63
C ASN A 270 -5.37 3.36 26.02
N TRP A 271 -5.98 4.00 25.03
CA TRP A 271 -5.42 5.21 24.40
C TRP A 271 -5.37 6.38 25.39
N VAL A 272 -6.49 6.61 26.09
CA VAL A 272 -6.64 7.69 27.09
C VAL A 272 -5.57 7.60 28.18
N TYR A 273 -5.17 6.38 28.57
CA TYR A 273 -4.14 6.13 29.58
C TYR A 273 -2.73 5.88 29.00
N GLY A 274 -2.50 6.15 27.71
CA GLY A 274 -1.18 6.02 27.09
C GLY A 274 -0.67 4.57 26.95
N LYS A 275 -1.58 3.58 26.90
CA LYS A 275 -1.28 2.15 26.80
C LYS A 275 -1.44 1.59 25.37
N THR A 276 -1.67 2.42 24.37
CA THR A 276 -1.81 2.02 22.96
C THR A 276 -0.51 2.12 22.19
N VAL A 277 -0.60 1.82 20.89
CA VAL A 277 0.47 2.03 19.90
C VAL A 277 0.89 3.51 19.87
N ASP A 278 2.20 3.73 19.91
CA ASP A 278 2.78 5.06 19.73
C ASP A 278 2.52 5.60 18.32
N GLY A 279 2.10 6.85 18.23
CA GLY A 279 1.74 7.48 16.97
C GLY A 279 0.45 6.96 16.33
N PHE A 280 -0.50 6.44 17.12
CA PHE A 280 -1.86 6.14 16.65
C PHE A 280 -2.48 7.36 15.93
N LYS A 281 -3.15 7.09 14.80
CA LYS A 281 -3.78 8.07 13.92
C LYS A 281 -5.28 7.84 13.84
N ASP A 282 -5.71 6.67 13.39
CA ASP A 282 -7.11 6.41 13.11
C ASP A 282 -7.51 4.93 13.16
N LEU A 283 -8.78 4.70 13.47
CA LEU A 283 -9.44 3.40 13.46
C LEU A 283 -10.84 3.55 12.85
N HIS A 284 -11.08 2.86 11.75
CA HIS A 284 -12.36 2.79 11.06
C HIS A 284 -12.92 1.38 11.20
N LEU A 285 -14.11 1.27 11.75
CA LEU A 285 -14.81 0.01 11.96
C LEU A 285 -16.19 0.09 11.30
N LEU A 286 -16.43 -0.78 10.34
CA LEU A 286 -17.78 -1.11 9.88
C LEU A 286 -18.22 -2.41 10.55
N ALA A 287 -19.39 -2.41 11.17
CA ALA A 287 -19.97 -3.58 11.82
C ALA A 287 -21.13 -4.16 11.01
N THR A 288 -21.63 -5.32 11.43
CA THR A 288 -22.89 -5.89 10.94
C THR A 288 -24.10 -5.43 11.77
N THR A 289 -23.86 -4.79 12.92
CA THR A 289 -24.89 -4.33 13.86
C THR A 289 -24.74 -2.85 14.16
N VAL A 290 -25.84 -2.21 14.52
CA VAL A 290 -25.83 -0.82 15.00
C VAL A 290 -25.02 -0.73 16.29
N ARG A 291 -24.18 0.29 16.38
CA ARG A 291 -23.25 0.53 17.48
C ARG A 291 -23.95 1.32 18.59
N ASP A 292 -23.66 0.98 19.85
CA ASP A 292 -24.18 1.65 21.03
C ASP A 292 -23.13 2.61 21.63
N PRO A 293 -23.29 3.94 21.46
CA PRO A 293 -22.37 4.92 22.01
C PRO A 293 -22.32 4.92 23.52
N ASP A 294 -23.40 4.55 24.21
CA ASP A 294 -23.44 4.57 25.67
C ASP A 294 -22.53 3.46 26.21
N VAL A 295 -22.49 2.30 25.56
CA VAL A 295 -21.54 1.21 25.87
C VAL A 295 -20.11 1.60 25.49
N MET A 296 -19.90 2.12 24.27
CA MET A 296 -18.56 2.51 23.79
C MET A 296 -17.91 3.60 24.64
N LEU A 297 -18.70 4.47 25.27
CA LEU A 297 -18.23 5.60 26.05
C LEU A 297 -18.36 5.39 27.57
N ALA A 298 -18.95 4.28 28.01
CA ALA A 298 -19.17 3.97 29.42
C ALA A 298 -17.88 4.08 30.24
N GLY A 299 -17.96 4.80 31.36
CA GLY A 299 -16.86 4.95 32.33
C GLY A 299 -15.64 5.73 31.81
N LEU A 300 -15.78 6.51 30.75
CA LEU A 300 -14.80 7.53 30.35
C LEU A 300 -15.21 8.88 30.97
N ASP A 301 -14.35 9.45 31.82
CA ASP A 301 -14.71 10.66 32.60
C ASP A 301 -14.74 11.95 31.77
N ASP A 302 -13.90 12.06 30.73
CA ASP A 302 -13.70 13.29 29.94
C ASP A 302 -14.19 13.12 28.49
N VAL A 303 -15.45 12.72 28.34
CA VAL A 303 -16.13 12.65 27.04
C VAL A 303 -17.06 13.84 26.87
N LYS A 304 -16.88 14.59 25.78
CA LYS A 304 -17.78 15.68 25.39
C LYS A 304 -18.42 15.35 24.05
N LYS A 305 -19.74 15.38 23.98
CA LYS A 305 -20.43 15.42 22.68
C LYS A 305 -20.13 16.79 22.04
N TRP A 306 -19.94 16.83 20.73
CA TRP A 306 -19.87 18.12 20.04
C TRP A 306 -21.21 18.83 20.17
N ASP A 307 -21.17 20.03 20.74
CA ASP A 307 -22.27 20.95 20.93
C ASP A 307 -22.01 22.24 20.15
N GLU A 308 -22.98 23.16 20.16
CA GLU A 308 -22.90 24.42 19.42
C GLU A 308 -21.69 25.28 19.87
N GLU A 309 -21.29 25.18 21.14
CA GLU A 309 -20.11 25.88 21.65
C GLU A 309 -18.83 25.34 20.99
N PHE A 310 -18.60 24.02 21.02
CA PHE A 310 -17.44 23.42 20.37
C PHE A 310 -17.44 23.66 18.85
N GLU A 311 -18.61 23.58 18.21
CA GLU A 311 -18.76 23.82 16.78
C GLU A 311 -18.40 25.25 16.39
N ASN A 312 -18.74 26.24 17.22
CA ASN A 312 -18.38 27.63 16.99
C ASN A 312 -16.91 27.92 17.30
N GLU A 313 -16.37 27.37 18.39
CA GLU A 313 -14.96 27.55 18.77
C GLU A 313 -13.99 26.92 17.78
N GLN A 314 -14.33 25.75 17.24
CA GLN A 314 -13.47 24.96 16.35
C GLN A 314 -14.04 24.87 14.93
N TRP A 315 -14.73 25.92 14.49
CA TRP A 315 -15.52 25.92 13.26
C TRP A 315 -14.77 25.46 12.01
N ASP A 316 -13.50 25.86 11.83
CA ASP A 316 -12.65 25.45 10.71
C ASP A 316 -12.48 23.93 10.66
N PHE A 317 -12.10 23.33 11.79
CA PHE A 317 -11.91 21.90 11.93
C PHE A 317 -13.23 21.14 11.79
N VAL A 318 -14.30 21.64 12.41
CA VAL A 318 -15.63 21.02 12.35
C VAL A 318 -16.19 21.03 10.92
N ALA A 319 -16.05 22.14 10.19
CA ALA A 319 -16.48 22.24 8.80
C ALA A 319 -15.73 21.24 7.91
N GLU A 320 -14.41 21.11 8.09
CA GLU A 320 -13.61 20.11 7.38
C GLU A 320 -14.03 18.68 7.74
N PHE A 321 -14.25 18.41 9.03
CA PHE A 321 -14.65 17.09 9.52
C PHE A 321 -16.02 16.67 8.98
N TYR A 322 -17.02 17.55 9.03
CA TYR A 322 -18.36 17.29 8.50
C TYR A 322 -18.44 17.17 6.98
N ARG A 323 -17.45 17.72 6.24
CA ARG A 323 -17.33 17.47 4.80
C ARG A 323 -17.04 15.99 4.50
N LEU A 324 -16.37 15.30 5.42
CA LEU A 324 -15.89 13.93 5.22
C LEU A 324 -16.69 12.90 6.04
N TYR A 325 -17.27 13.29 7.17
CA TYR A 325 -17.80 12.39 8.18
C TYR A 325 -19.16 12.82 8.75
N SER A 326 -19.75 11.94 9.57
CA SER A 326 -21.09 12.15 10.13
C SER A 326 -21.10 13.12 11.30
N LYS A 327 -22.29 13.68 11.61
CA LYS A 327 -22.47 14.71 12.64
C LYS A 327 -22.51 14.22 14.09
N ARG A 328 -22.65 12.91 14.34
CA ARG A 328 -22.70 12.40 15.71
C ARG A 328 -21.27 12.20 16.23
N CYS A 329 -20.69 13.31 16.71
CA CYS A 329 -19.30 13.37 17.12
C CYS A 329 -19.12 13.50 18.64
N TYR A 330 -18.05 12.88 19.14
CA TYR A 330 -17.62 12.95 20.54
C TYR A 330 -16.12 13.25 20.59
N GLN A 331 -15.70 14.04 21.56
CA GLN A 331 -14.30 14.31 21.89
C GLN A 331 -13.92 13.61 23.18
N VAL A 332 -12.82 12.86 23.19
CA VAL A 332 -12.30 12.15 24.36
C VAL A 332 -10.88 12.64 24.64
N LYS A 333 -10.65 13.22 25.82
CA LYS A 333 -9.31 13.73 26.18
C LYS A 333 -8.36 12.64 26.63
N ASN A 334 -7.08 12.80 26.31
CA ASN A 334 -6.03 11.98 26.87
C ASN A 334 -5.72 12.40 28.32
N LYS A 335 -5.50 11.44 29.22
CA LYS A 335 -5.19 11.70 30.63
C LYS A 335 -3.68 11.90 30.87
N VAL A 336 -2.83 11.47 29.94
CA VAL A 336 -1.37 11.63 29.99
C VAL A 336 -0.96 12.99 29.41
N ASP A 337 -1.48 13.37 28.24
CA ASP A 337 -1.31 14.71 27.67
C ASP A 337 -2.66 15.39 27.45
N ARG A 338 -3.00 16.37 28.29
CA ARG A 338 -4.28 17.10 28.26
C ARG A 338 -4.60 17.79 26.94
N PHE A 339 -3.58 18.02 26.09
CA PHE A 339 -3.75 18.66 24.79
C PHE A 339 -4.06 17.67 23.68
N GLU A 340 -3.81 16.38 23.90
CA GLU A 340 -4.19 15.33 22.97
C GLU A 340 -5.63 14.86 23.20
N SER A 341 -6.34 14.56 22.12
CA SER A 341 -7.68 13.99 22.20
C SER A 341 -8.06 13.20 20.96
N LEU A 342 -9.03 12.29 21.15
CA LEU A 342 -9.68 11.55 20.07
C LEU A 342 -11.00 12.22 19.66
N THR A 343 -11.26 12.29 18.37
CA THR A 343 -12.61 12.52 17.83
C THR A 343 -13.21 11.18 17.41
N LEU A 344 -14.39 10.86 17.92
CA LEU A 344 -15.18 9.70 17.50
C LEU A 344 -16.37 10.18 16.67
N SER A 345 -16.58 9.58 15.51
CA SER A 345 -17.79 9.76 14.69
C SER A 345 -18.53 8.43 14.62
N ILE A 346 -19.75 8.39 15.14
CA ILE A 346 -20.54 7.16 15.26
C ILE A 346 -21.83 7.29 14.45
N ASN A 347 -21.95 6.50 13.38
CA ASN A 347 -23.10 6.52 12.48
C ASN A 347 -23.62 5.13 12.20
N GLY A 348 -24.70 4.72 12.89
CA GLY A 348 -25.31 3.41 12.70
C GLY A 348 -24.35 2.29 13.05
N ASP A 349 -23.97 1.50 12.05
CA ASP A 349 -23.02 0.39 12.12
C ASP A 349 -21.55 0.81 11.95
N TYR A 350 -21.29 2.10 11.69
CA TYR A 350 -19.97 2.62 11.39
C TYR A 350 -19.40 3.49 12.52
N VAL A 351 -18.16 3.21 12.94
CA VAL A 351 -17.42 3.98 13.94
C VAL A 351 -16.09 4.42 13.35
N ARG A 352 -15.78 5.71 13.47
CA ARG A 352 -14.46 6.28 13.19
C ARG A 352 -13.89 6.87 14.45
N ILE A 353 -12.63 6.58 14.74
CA ILE A 353 -11.88 7.14 15.84
C ILE A 353 -10.62 7.77 15.26
N PHE A 354 -10.38 9.05 15.54
CA PHE A 354 -9.24 9.81 15.01
C PHE A 354 -8.48 10.49 16.13
N ALA A 355 -7.15 10.46 16.10
CA ALA A 355 -6.29 11.24 17.01
C ALA A 355 -6.17 12.69 16.52
N THR A 356 -7.20 13.49 16.75
CA THR A 356 -7.38 14.83 16.16
C THR A 356 -6.75 15.96 16.95
N GLY A 357 -6.84 15.91 18.29
CA GLY A 357 -6.25 16.92 19.14
C GLY A 357 -4.75 16.66 19.29
N LYS A 358 -3.94 17.66 18.98
CA LYS A 358 -2.49 17.62 19.15
C LYS A 358 -2.00 18.80 19.96
N ARG A 359 -0.99 18.55 20.79
CA ARG A 359 -0.27 19.61 21.48
C ARG A 359 0.44 20.50 20.46
N ALA A 360 0.16 21.78 20.54
CA ALA A 360 0.87 22.83 19.82
C ALA A 360 1.28 23.93 20.79
N GLU A 361 2.20 24.80 20.39
CA GLU A 361 2.68 25.91 21.20
C GLU A 361 2.62 27.20 20.38
N LYS A 362 2.08 28.26 20.98
CA LYS A 362 2.05 29.60 20.38
C LYS A 362 2.43 30.59 21.47
N ASN A 363 3.47 31.38 21.22
CA ASN A 363 4.00 32.37 22.16
C ASN A 363 4.35 31.80 23.56
N GLY A 364 4.85 30.55 23.63
CA GLY A 364 5.17 29.89 24.90
C GLY A 364 3.98 29.22 25.61
N GLU A 365 2.76 29.40 25.10
CA GLU A 365 1.56 28.77 25.66
C GLU A 365 1.17 27.53 24.85
N ALA A 366 1.03 26.42 25.56
CA ALA A 366 0.57 25.17 24.97
C ALA A 366 -0.96 25.18 24.80
N TYR A 367 -1.43 24.75 23.63
CA TYR A 367 -2.84 24.67 23.28
C TYR A 367 -3.14 23.39 22.49
N THR A 368 -4.42 23.04 22.37
CA THR A 368 -4.86 21.94 21.50
C THR A 368 -5.10 22.48 20.09
N TYR A 369 -4.37 21.92 19.12
CA TYR A 369 -4.62 22.13 17.71
C TYR A 369 -5.35 20.91 17.15
N TYR A 370 -6.55 21.12 16.59
CA TYR A 370 -7.34 20.05 15.98
C TYR A 370 -7.06 19.94 14.49
N ARG A 371 -6.80 18.72 14.01
CA ARG A 371 -6.71 18.38 12.59
C ARG A 371 -7.08 16.93 12.35
N ILE A 372 -7.49 16.60 11.13
CA ILE A 372 -7.62 15.21 10.70
C ILE A 372 -6.20 14.66 10.41
N PRO A 373 -5.81 13.48 10.93
CA PRO A 373 -4.46 12.92 10.83
C PRO A 373 -3.89 12.65 9.43
#